data_AF-A0A7V2MXR5-F1
#
_entry.id   AF-A0A7V2MXR5-F1
#
_cell.length_a   1.000
_cell.length_b   1.000
_cell.length_c   1.000
_cell.angle_alpha   90.00
_cell.angle_beta   90.00
_cell.angle_gamma   90.00
#
_symmetry.space_group_name_H-M   'P 1'
#
loop_
_entity.id
_entity.type
_entity.pdbx_description
1 polymer ?
#
loop_
_entity_poly.entity_id
_entity_poly.type
_entity_poly.pdbx_seq_one_letter_code
_entity_poly.pdbx_strand_id
1 'polypeptide(L)'
;MRALAGALATALGVLAGASPAAAQFFFAERPHPELQVGPLIVRGSLGPALGPVAVEVLFSVVIPPTRSAAALAQDFFLVWPGAVTGAPGLGPPDPALAATVARLGFTALEEGRLAFRARNLYAAPGAPALEPVPGGAPFVTFVQADGPLGLTAPATLIRLPWHPRVANRTWLMELAFGARDLIKPKPATWVERTFWGPRYRVSLAFGDVRARAVFPLYFAHRDRVVRLSEDPSQLLLQFAEAGRLRIDELFPPSSGRRLSETLENTEVVSLFLDRAEGLTPQVLTAQFGYYAGLQSWAPALIPILFFALGNLAGPLVRTALRRVGRAVAARIHVGRGGAPAGRAEGVVVDGDALARLVPGESTYADVLRLCGPEAEEHRRLGAPERRTLLYRGRRVVPHRRRSFGWLATVAHWDVEHHELEITLERDVVRDIQARVRRSRLAAPDAG
;
A
#
# COMPACT_ATOMS: atom_id res chain seq x y z
N MET A 1 15.48 24.72 -14.88
CA MET A 1 14.73 23.50 -14.47
C MET A 1 14.41 23.38 -12.97
N ARG A 2 14.89 24.26 -12.08
CA ARG A 2 14.53 24.21 -10.63
C ARG A 2 13.34 25.07 -10.21
N ALA A 3 12.88 26.01 -11.04
CA ALA A 3 11.76 26.90 -10.74
C ALA A 3 10.36 26.33 -11.09
N LEU A 4 10.30 25.31 -11.95
CA LEU A 4 9.03 24.67 -12.37
C LEU A 4 8.53 23.61 -11.38
N ALA A 5 9.39 23.12 -10.48
CA ALA A 5 9.00 22.15 -9.46
C ALA A 5 8.28 22.79 -8.26
N GLY A 6 8.55 24.09 -7.98
CA GLY A 6 7.90 24.82 -6.87
C GLY A 6 6.48 25.28 -7.18
N ALA A 7 6.19 25.59 -8.46
CA ALA A 7 4.86 26.02 -8.89
C ALA A 7 3.87 24.85 -9.02
N LEU A 8 4.35 23.63 -9.28
CA LEU A 8 3.49 22.44 -9.34
C LEU A 8 3.05 21.96 -7.95
N ALA A 9 3.85 22.20 -6.91
CA ALA A 9 3.53 21.82 -5.53
C ALA A 9 2.49 22.76 -4.88
N THR A 10 2.41 24.02 -5.33
CA THR A 10 1.39 24.97 -4.86
C THR A 10 0.09 24.89 -5.67
N ALA A 11 0.15 24.49 -6.95
CA ALA A 11 -1.06 24.27 -7.76
C ALA A 11 -1.78 22.92 -7.48
N LEU A 12 -1.07 21.89 -7.00
CA LEU A 12 -1.72 20.62 -6.60
C LEU A 12 -2.34 20.64 -5.19
N GLY A 13 -2.05 21.65 -4.36
CA GLY A 13 -2.63 21.79 -3.03
C GLY A 13 -4.08 22.31 -3.00
N VAL A 14 -4.59 22.83 -4.12
CA VAL A 14 -5.90 23.51 -4.19
C VAL A 14 -6.99 22.65 -4.83
N LEU A 15 -6.65 21.45 -5.33
CA LEU A 15 -7.63 20.49 -5.87
C LEU A 15 -8.00 19.37 -4.91
N ALA A 16 -7.70 19.53 -3.61
CA ALA A 16 -8.46 18.84 -2.58
C ALA A 16 -9.87 19.44 -2.60
N GLY A 17 -10.69 19.00 -3.55
CA GLY A 17 -12.09 19.39 -3.63
C GLY A 17 -12.68 19.24 -2.24
N ALA A 18 -13.09 20.38 -1.66
CA ALA A 18 -13.94 20.40 -0.51
C ALA A 18 -15.16 19.57 -0.90
N SER A 19 -15.16 18.30 -0.49
CA SER A 19 -16.38 17.52 -0.56
C SER A 19 -17.40 18.34 0.20
N PRO A 20 -18.62 18.54 -0.34
CA PRO A 20 -19.65 19.29 0.37
C PRO A 20 -19.71 18.70 1.77
N ALA A 21 -19.34 19.54 2.74
CA ALA A 21 -19.37 19.15 4.13
C ALA A 21 -20.82 18.84 4.48
N ALA A 22 -21.03 18.01 5.49
CA ALA A 22 -22.36 17.73 5.97
C ALA A 22 -22.94 18.98 6.67
N ALA A 23 -23.41 19.93 5.86
CA ALA A 23 -24.32 21.05 6.09
C ALA A 23 -25.59 20.79 6.92
N GLN A 24 -25.63 21.24 8.18
CA GLN A 24 -26.88 21.27 8.97
C GLN A 24 -27.23 22.69 9.45
N PHE A 25 -28.50 23.07 9.34
CA PHE A 25 -29.03 24.29 9.92
C PHE A 25 -30.49 24.10 10.36
N PHE A 26 -30.91 24.93 11.32
CA PHE A 26 -32.27 24.94 11.84
C PHE A 26 -33.04 26.13 11.28
N PHE A 27 -34.32 25.93 10.99
CA PHE A 27 -35.24 27.03 10.74
C PHE A 27 -36.58 26.79 11.43
N ALA A 28 -37.24 27.88 11.82
CA ALA A 28 -38.53 27.86 12.46
C ALA A 28 -39.66 27.93 11.43
N GLU A 29 -40.84 27.44 11.79
CA GLU A 29 -42.02 27.57 10.94
C GLU A 29 -42.40 29.04 10.70
N ARG A 30 -42.30 29.89 11.73
CA ARG A 30 -42.57 31.33 11.70
C ARG A 30 -41.32 32.14 12.06
N PRO A 31 -41.14 33.35 11.50
CA PRO A 31 -39.96 34.16 11.77
C PRO A 31 -39.93 34.66 13.22
N HIS A 32 -38.91 34.24 13.97
CA HIS A 32 -38.63 34.66 15.35
C HIS A 32 -37.12 34.86 15.54
N PRO A 33 -36.57 36.05 15.24
CA PRO A 33 -35.13 36.29 15.26
C PRO A 33 -34.50 36.16 16.65
N GLU A 34 -35.30 36.33 17.70
CA GLU A 34 -34.90 36.17 19.09
C GLU A 34 -34.67 34.71 19.51
N LEU A 35 -35.23 33.75 18.75
CA LEU A 35 -35.13 32.34 19.03
C LEU A 35 -33.73 31.82 18.70
N GLN A 36 -33.15 31.05 19.62
CA GLN A 36 -31.82 30.47 19.45
C GLN A 36 -31.83 28.99 19.82
N VAL A 37 -30.94 28.22 19.21
CA VAL A 37 -30.73 26.79 19.51
C VAL A 37 -29.43 26.67 20.31
N GLY A 38 -29.52 26.06 21.48
CA GLY A 38 -28.36 25.66 22.24
C GLY A 38 -28.71 25.15 23.65
N PRO A 39 -27.82 24.33 24.26
CA PRO A 39 -26.58 23.81 23.67
C PRO A 39 -26.90 22.84 22.51
N LEU A 40 -26.09 22.85 21.45
CA LEU A 40 -26.22 21.95 20.29
C LEU A 40 -25.02 21.00 20.21
N ILE A 41 -25.27 19.70 20.29
CA ILE A 41 -24.23 18.67 20.14
C ILE A 41 -24.64 17.75 18.99
N VAL A 42 -23.81 17.69 17.95
CA VAL A 42 -23.99 16.71 16.87
C VAL A 42 -22.89 15.68 16.92
N ARG A 43 -23.29 14.44 17.14
CA ARG A 43 -22.39 13.31 17.32
C ARG A 43 -22.58 12.31 16.20
N GLY A 44 -21.50 11.96 15.51
CA GLY A 44 -21.44 10.81 14.62
C GLY A 44 -20.62 9.68 15.23
N SER A 45 -21.19 8.49 15.34
CA SER A 45 -20.51 7.29 15.85
C SER A 45 -20.11 6.37 14.71
N LEU A 46 -18.81 6.12 14.62
CA LEU A 46 -18.15 5.35 13.57
C LEU A 46 -17.59 4.05 14.12
N GLY A 47 -17.78 2.98 13.35
CA GLY A 47 -17.18 1.67 13.62
C GLY A 47 -16.47 1.10 12.39
N PRO A 48 -15.76 -0.03 12.56
CA PRO A 48 -14.93 -0.62 11.51
C PRO A 48 -15.75 -1.21 10.33
N ALA A 49 -17.05 -1.42 10.50
CA ALA A 49 -17.94 -1.86 9.43
C ALA A 49 -18.20 -0.78 8.36
N LEU A 50 -17.93 0.50 8.67
CA LEU A 50 -18.01 1.64 7.74
C LEU A 50 -19.37 1.79 7.02
N GLY A 51 -20.45 1.31 7.65
CA GLY A 51 -21.82 1.47 7.18
C GLY A 51 -22.41 2.85 7.46
N PRO A 52 -23.76 3.00 7.42
CA PRO A 52 -24.43 4.23 7.83
C PRO A 52 -23.96 4.67 9.23
N VAL A 53 -23.57 5.94 9.35
CA VAL A 53 -23.07 6.50 10.60
C VAL A 53 -24.25 6.77 11.52
N ALA A 54 -24.21 6.25 12.74
CA ALA A 54 -25.21 6.59 13.74
C ALA A 54 -25.00 8.04 14.18
N VAL A 55 -25.97 8.90 13.88
CA VAL A 55 -25.94 10.32 14.20
C VAL A 55 -26.95 10.62 15.29
N GLU A 56 -26.49 11.34 16.32
CA GLU A 56 -27.30 11.90 17.39
C GLU A 56 -27.17 13.42 17.37
N VAL A 57 -28.29 14.13 17.18
CA VAL A 57 -28.38 15.58 17.29
C VAL A 57 -29.08 15.91 18.59
N LEU A 58 -28.33 16.43 19.55
CA LEU A 58 -28.83 16.81 20.87
C LEU A 58 -28.91 18.32 20.97
N PHE A 59 -30.09 18.85 21.30
CA PHE A 59 -30.30 20.28 21.33
C PHE A 59 -31.36 20.72 22.35
N SER A 60 -31.31 22.00 22.72
CA SER A 60 -32.41 22.71 23.39
C SER A 60 -32.67 24.02 22.66
N VAL A 61 -33.78 24.68 23.00
CA VAL A 61 -34.12 26.00 22.46
C VAL A 61 -34.07 27.02 23.58
N VAL A 62 -33.35 28.11 23.32
CA VAL A 62 -33.23 29.23 24.23
C VAL A 62 -34.39 30.19 24.02
N ILE A 63 -35.25 30.27 25.02
CA ILE A 63 -36.33 31.25 25.12
C ILE A 63 -35.77 32.54 25.74
N PRO A 64 -35.89 33.69 25.08
CA PRO A 64 -35.51 34.98 25.65
C PRO A 64 -36.31 35.28 26.91
N PRO A 65 -35.73 35.97 27.91
CA PRO A 65 -36.44 36.31 29.15
C PRO A 65 -37.64 37.25 28.92
N THR A 66 -37.71 37.91 27.77
CA THR A 66 -38.78 38.83 27.38
C THR A 66 -39.99 38.14 26.75
N ARG A 67 -39.96 36.82 26.55
CA ARG A 67 -41.02 36.05 25.88
C ARG A 67 -41.38 34.81 26.67
N SER A 68 -42.63 34.37 26.55
CA SER A 68 -43.06 33.07 27.05
C SER A 68 -42.81 31.98 26.01
N ALA A 69 -42.55 30.76 26.48
CA ALA A 69 -42.39 29.59 25.60
C ALA A 69 -43.65 29.34 24.75
N ALA A 70 -44.84 29.59 25.31
CA ALA A 70 -46.11 29.46 24.59
C ALA A 70 -46.22 30.45 23.41
N ALA A 71 -45.69 31.67 23.56
CA ALA A 71 -45.70 32.66 22.48
C ALA A 71 -44.76 32.30 21.31
N LEU A 72 -43.76 31.45 21.55
CA LEU A 72 -42.76 31.01 20.56
C LEU A 72 -42.99 29.56 20.11
N ALA A 73 -44.05 28.91 20.59
CA ALA A 73 -44.34 27.52 20.31
C ALA A 73 -44.65 27.30 18.82
N GLN A 74 -43.83 26.49 18.16
CA GLN A 74 -43.93 26.19 16.73
C GLN A 74 -43.04 25.00 16.37
N ASP A 75 -43.31 24.38 15.23
CA ASP A 75 -42.43 23.33 14.73
C ASP A 75 -41.11 23.91 14.24
N PHE A 76 -40.05 23.12 14.40
CA PHE A 76 -38.74 23.41 13.85
C PHE A 76 -38.43 22.46 12.71
N PHE A 77 -37.50 22.89 11.87
CA PHE A 77 -37.01 22.07 10.78
C PHE A 77 -35.51 22.01 10.88
N LEU A 78 -34.97 20.80 10.74
CA LEU A 78 -33.55 20.55 10.55
C LEU A 78 -33.36 20.13 9.09
N VAL A 79 -32.49 20.84 8.39
CA VAL A 79 -32.01 20.38 7.09
C VAL A 79 -30.75 19.56 7.33
N TRP A 80 -30.80 18.30 6.97
CA TRP A 80 -29.66 17.39 6.98
C TRP A 80 -29.12 17.19 5.56
N PRO A 81 -27.81 17.10 5.38
CA PRO A 81 -27.17 16.92 4.08
C PRO A 81 -26.86 15.44 3.86
N GLY A 82 -27.41 14.87 2.80
CA GLY A 82 -27.37 13.44 2.56
C GLY A 82 -28.67 12.74 2.96
N ALA A 83 -28.74 11.46 2.62
CA ALA A 83 -29.88 10.62 2.93
C ALA A 83 -29.76 10.07 4.36
N VAL A 84 -30.91 9.89 5.01
CA VAL A 84 -31.02 9.29 6.34
C VAL A 84 -31.81 7.98 6.26
N THR A 85 -31.56 7.09 7.21
CA THR A 85 -32.34 5.86 7.40
C THR A 85 -33.41 6.08 8.46
N GLY A 86 -34.67 5.86 8.07
CA GLY A 86 -35.82 5.94 8.97
C GLY A 86 -35.82 4.87 10.05
N ALA A 87 -36.45 5.17 11.18
CA ALA A 87 -36.66 4.22 12.26
C ALA A 87 -37.95 3.41 12.00
N PRO A 88 -37.89 2.07 12.01
CA PRO A 88 -39.07 1.24 11.78
C PRO A 88 -40.08 1.40 12.93
N GLY A 89 -41.37 1.34 12.61
CA GLY A 89 -42.44 1.30 13.61
C GLY A 89 -42.89 2.63 14.21
N LEU A 90 -42.38 3.79 13.73
CA LEU A 90 -42.76 5.11 14.24
C LEU A 90 -44.02 5.73 13.58
N GLY A 91 -44.71 5.01 12.71
CA GLY A 91 -45.93 5.46 12.01
C GLY A 91 -45.69 5.94 10.57
N PRO A 92 -46.76 6.40 9.87
CA PRO A 92 -46.70 6.79 8.48
C PRO A 92 -45.92 8.11 8.28
N PRO A 93 -45.28 8.32 7.11
CA PRO A 93 -44.62 9.58 6.78
C PRO A 93 -45.60 10.77 6.79
N ASP A 94 -45.06 11.99 6.76
CA ASP A 94 -45.86 13.20 6.68
C ASP A 94 -45.94 13.71 5.22
N PRO A 95 -47.10 13.59 4.55
CA PRO A 95 -47.23 14.02 3.15
C PRO A 95 -47.04 15.53 2.96
N ALA A 96 -47.19 16.35 4.01
CA ALA A 96 -46.97 17.80 3.93
C ALA A 96 -45.48 18.13 3.67
N LEU A 97 -44.56 17.31 4.15
CA LEU A 97 -43.12 17.48 3.90
C LEU A 97 -42.78 17.22 2.44
N ALA A 98 -43.28 16.13 1.87
CA ALA A 98 -43.10 15.81 0.46
C ALA A 98 -43.70 16.91 -0.44
N ALA A 99 -44.90 17.39 -0.11
CA ALA A 99 -45.53 18.50 -0.82
C ALA A 99 -44.74 19.82 -0.74
N THR A 100 -44.10 20.09 0.40
CA THR A 100 -43.26 21.28 0.60
C THR A 100 -42.03 21.23 -0.30
N VAL A 101 -41.34 20.10 -0.31
CA VAL A 101 -40.16 19.85 -1.14
C VAL A 101 -40.51 19.88 -2.63
N ALA A 102 -41.63 19.26 -3.03
CA ALA A 102 -42.11 19.30 -4.41
C ALA A 102 -42.41 20.72 -4.91
N ARG A 103 -42.99 21.58 -4.05
CA ARG A 103 -43.25 23.00 -4.37
C ARG A 103 -41.97 23.80 -4.64
N LEU A 104 -40.86 23.39 -4.04
CA LEU A 104 -39.55 23.99 -4.26
C LEU A 104 -38.81 23.42 -5.48
N GLY A 105 -39.47 22.54 -6.26
CA GLY A 105 -38.91 21.96 -7.49
C GLY A 105 -37.98 20.77 -7.23
N PHE A 106 -38.08 20.13 -6.07
CA PHE A 106 -37.33 18.92 -5.73
C PHE A 106 -38.18 17.65 -5.87
N THR A 107 -37.52 16.53 -6.06
CA THR A 107 -38.15 15.20 -6.13
C THR A 107 -37.87 14.46 -4.83
N ALA A 108 -38.94 14.02 -4.15
CA ALA A 108 -38.84 13.16 -2.97
C ALA A 108 -38.35 11.75 -3.35
N LEU A 109 -37.43 11.20 -2.57
CA LEU A 109 -36.83 9.88 -2.76
C LEU A 109 -37.24 8.89 -1.67
N GLU A 110 -37.21 9.32 -0.41
CA GLU A 110 -37.49 8.48 0.75
C GLU A 110 -38.21 9.32 1.81
N GLU A 111 -39.25 8.76 2.41
CA GLU A 111 -40.04 9.42 3.45
C GLU A 111 -40.16 8.49 4.65
N GLY A 112 -40.23 9.06 5.86
CA GLY A 112 -40.40 8.25 7.06
C GLY A 112 -40.37 9.09 8.34
N ARG A 113 -39.99 8.44 9.44
CA ARG A 113 -39.85 9.06 10.76
C ARG A 113 -38.54 8.64 11.41
N LEU A 114 -37.95 9.58 12.16
CA LEU A 114 -36.73 9.39 12.93
C LEU A 114 -37.06 9.30 14.42
N ALA A 115 -36.20 8.61 15.17
CA ALA A 115 -36.34 8.52 16.62
C ALA A 115 -36.11 9.91 17.22
N PHE A 116 -37.13 10.44 17.89
CA PHE A 116 -37.07 11.71 18.58
C PHE A 116 -37.38 11.48 20.06
N ARG A 117 -36.46 11.90 20.93
CA ARG A 117 -36.49 11.61 22.36
C ARG A 117 -36.18 12.86 23.16
N ALA A 118 -36.53 12.84 24.44
CA ALA A 118 -36.18 13.86 25.41
C ALA A 118 -35.31 13.24 26.50
N ARG A 119 -34.14 13.84 26.74
CA ARG A 119 -33.19 13.46 27.77
C ARG A 119 -33.25 14.43 28.93
N ASN A 120 -33.50 13.93 30.13
CA ASN A 120 -33.43 14.73 31.35
C ASN A 120 -31.98 14.81 31.85
N LEU A 121 -31.45 16.02 32.00
CA LEU A 121 -30.08 16.24 32.49
C LEU A 121 -29.90 15.91 33.98
N TYR A 122 -31.00 15.89 34.72
CA TYR A 122 -31.03 15.64 36.17
C TYR A 122 -31.85 14.39 36.50
N ALA A 123 -31.87 13.41 35.58
CA ALA A 123 -32.56 12.16 35.81
C ALA A 123 -32.01 11.49 37.10
N ALA A 124 -32.90 11.14 38.01
CA ALA A 124 -32.54 10.37 39.19
C ALA A 124 -32.05 8.96 38.77
N PRO A 125 -31.16 8.34 39.56
CA PRO A 125 -30.77 6.95 39.34
C PRO A 125 -32.00 6.03 39.23
N GLY A 126 -32.11 5.29 38.13
CA GLY A 126 -33.25 4.38 37.86
C GLY A 126 -34.41 4.98 37.06
N ALA A 127 -34.43 6.30 36.81
CA ALA A 127 -35.36 6.90 35.86
C ALA A 127 -34.93 6.62 34.41
N PRO A 128 -35.87 6.52 33.45
CA PRO A 128 -35.53 6.38 32.04
C PRO A 128 -34.71 7.59 31.58
N ALA A 129 -33.46 7.36 31.15
CA ALA A 129 -32.56 8.42 30.70
C ALA A 129 -33.05 9.11 29.41
N LEU A 130 -33.85 8.41 28.60
CA LEU A 130 -34.40 8.88 27.33
C LEU A 130 -35.88 8.54 27.23
N GLU A 131 -36.71 9.56 27.06
CA GLU A 131 -38.15 9.42 26.90
C GLU A 131 -38.56 9.67 25.44
N PRO A 132 -39.29 8.76 24.78
CA PRO A 132 -39.70 8.94 23.39
C PRO A 132 -40.72 10.08 23.26
N VAL A 133 -40.54 10.91 22.23
CA VAL A 133 -41.56 11.87 21.81
C VAL A 133 -42.55 11.13 20.90
N PRO A 134 -43.86 11.14 21.22
CA PRO A 134 -44.87 10.42 20.43
C PRO A 134 -44.82 10.78 18.94
N GLY A 135 -44.81 9.75 18.08
CA GLY A 135 -44.77 9.92 16.63
C GLY A 135 -43.41 10.29 16.04
N GLY A 136 -42.36 10.49 16.84
CA GLY A 136 -41.02 10.80 16.33
C GLY A 136 -40.96 12.08 15.47
N ALA A 137 -39.88 12.23 14.71
CA ALA A 137 -39.67 13.36 13.80
C ALA A 137 -39.85 12.92 12.33
N PRO A 138 -40.89 13.37 11.60
CA PRO A 138 -41.06 13.00 10.21
C PRO A 138 -39.98 13.64 9.33
N PHE A 139 -39.57 12.93 8.28
CA PHE A 139 -38.56 13.40 7.34
C PHE A 139 -38.92 13.07 5.89
N VAL A 140 -38.34 13.84 4.98
CA VAL A 140 -38.29 13.55 3.54
C VAL A 140 -36.88 13.76 3.02
N THR A 141 -36.33 12.75 2.37
CA THR A 141 -35.08 12.83 1.60
C THR A 141 -35.42 13.16 0.15
N PHE A 142 -34.69 14.09 -0.45
CA PHE A 142 -34.99 14.63 -1.76
C PHE A 142 -33.74 14.99 -2.54
N VAL A 143 -33.91 15.17 -3.85
CA VAL A 143 -32.88 15.62 -4.80
C VAL A 143 -33.47 16.65 -5.76
N GLN A 144 -32.60 17.45 -6.37
CA GLN A 144 -32.94 18.23 -7.55
C GLN A 144 -32.56 17.40 -8.78
N ALA A 145 -33.56 16.89 -9.51
CA ALA A 145 -33.36 16.09 -10.72
C ALA A 145 -33.22 16.97 -11.97
N ASP A 146 -34.08 17.98 -12.12
CA ASP A 146 -34.29 18.70 -13.39
C ASP A 146 -33.64 20.10 -13.43
N GLY A 147 -32.53 20.27 -12.70
CA GLY A 147 -31.78 21.54 -12.66
C GLY A 147 -30.76 21.69 -13.81
N PRO A 148 -30.34 22.93 -14.16
CA PRO A 148 -29.37 23.19 -15.23
C PRO A 148 -27.98 22.57 -14.98
N LEU A 149 -27.71 22.18 -13.73
CA LEU A 149 -26.47 21.56 -13.30
C LEU A 149 -26.64 20.05 -13.01
N GLY A 150 -27.75 19.44 -13.45
CA GLY A 150 -28.05 18.02 -13.30
C GLY A 150 -28.38 17.58 -11.87
N LEU A 151 -28.43 16.25 -11.66
CA LEU A 151 -28.79 15.60 -10.40
C LEU A 151 -27.90 16.07 -9.23
N THR A 152 -28.52 16.47 -8.11
CA THR A 152 -27.78 16.83 -6.88
C THR A 152 -27.55 15.62 -5.97
N ALA A 153 -26.58 15.75 -5.07
CA ALA A 153 -26.52 14.89 -3.88
C ALA A 153 -27.84 15.00 -3.08
N PRO A 154 -28.29 13.93 -2.42
CA PRO A 154 -29.50 13.95 -1.61
C PRO A 154 -29.36 14.89 -0.41
N ALA A 155 -30.48 15.44 0.03
CA ALA A 155 -30.62 16.14 1.30
C ALA A 155 -31.92 15.71 1.98
N THR A 156 -32.02 15.88 3.28
CA THR A 156 -33.19 15.49 4.07
C THR A 156 -33.75 16.70 4.81
N LEU A 157 -35.05 16.92 4.68
CA LEU A 157 -35.79 17.88 5.50
C LEU A 157 -36.48 17.11 6.63
N ILE A 158 -36.21 17.50 7.87
CA ILE A 158 -36.71 16.83 9.07
C ILE A 158 -37.56 17.85 9.84
N ARG A 159 -38.82 17.52 10.11
CA ARG A 159 -39.66 18.32 11.00
C ARG A 159 -39.53 17.82 12.43
N LEU A 160 -39.23 18.74 13.32
CA LEU A 160 -39.08 18.56 14.75
C LEU A 160 -40.34 19.15 15.40
N PRO A 161 -41.30 18.30 15.81
CA PRO A 161 -42.55 18.80 16.38
C PRO A 161 -42.28 19.55 17.68
N TRP A 162 -43.01 20.65 17.91
CA TRP A 162 -42.92 21.37 19.18
C TRP A 162 -43.25 20.45 20.35
N HIS A 163 -42.44 20.50 21.40
CA HIS A 163 -42.67 19.79 22.64
C HIS A 163 -42.34 20.72 23.82
N PRO A 164 -43.12 20.74 24.92
CA PRO A 164 -42.86 21.64 26.05
C PRO A 164 -41.45 21.51 26.64
N ARG A 165 -40.86 20.32 26.54
CA ARG A 165 -39.48 20.04 27.00
C ARG A 165 -38.40 20.70 26.13
N VAL A 166 -38.69 21.04 24.86
CA VAL A 166 -37.76 21.75 23.97
C VAL A 166 -37.37 23.12 24.54
N ALA A 167 -38.33 23.79 25.18
CA ALA A 167 -38.13 25.09 25.83
C ALA A 167 -37.63 24.99 27.28
N ASN A 168 -37.44 23.78 27.81
CA ASN A 168 -36.99 23.56 29.17
C ASN A 168 -35.49 23.23 29.19
N ARG A 169 -34.69 24.10 29.80
CA ARG A 169 -33.23 23.95 29.89
C ARG A 169 -32.75 22.74 30.71
N THR A 170 -33.63 22.09 31.48
CA THR A 170 -33.28 20.84 32.16
C THR A 170 -33.36 19.61 31.25
N TRP A 171 -33.87 19.79 30.02
CA TRP A 171 -34.03 18.75 29.03
C TRP A 171 -33.22 19.05 27.77
N LEU A 172 -32.72 18.00 27.15
CA LEU A 172 -32.18 18.02 25.80
C LEU A 172 -33.03 17.12 24.91
N MET A 173 -33.42 17.64 23.76
CA MET A 173 -34.05 16.85 22.73
C MET A 173 -32.98 16.09 21.96
N GLU A 174 -33.23 14.82 21.67
CA GLU A 174 -32.33 13.94 20.93
C GLU A 174 -33.04 13.47 19.66
N LEU A 175 -32.44 13.76 18.51
CA LEU A 175 -32.82 13.20 17.23
C LEU A 175 -31.76 12.18 16.81
N ALA A 176 -32.16 10.92 16.63
CA ALA A 176 -31.27 9.81 16.31
C ALA A 176 -31.63 9.15 14.97
N PHE A 177 -30.64 8.96 14.11
CA PHE A 177 -30.81 8.36 12.78
C PHE A 177 -29.50 7.83 12.20
N GLY A 178 -29.58 6.97 11.18
CA GLY A 178 -28.41 6.53 10.42
C GLY A 178 -28.16 7.44 9.21
N ALA A 179 -27.05 8.18 9.18
CA ALA A 179 -26.65 9.00 8.05
C ALA A 179 -25.91 8.16 7.00
N ARG A 180 -26.40 8.18 5.75
CA ARG A 180 -25.76 7.49 4.61
C ARG A 180 -24.70 8.39 3.98
N ASP A 181 -23.67 7.78 3.40
CA ASP A 181 -22.62 8.46 2.62
C ASP A 181 -21.82 9.56 3.36
N LEU A 182 -21.86 9.55 4.70
CA LEU A 182 -21.06 10.47 5.53
C LEU A 182 -19.56 10.11 5.49
N ILE A 183 -19.27 8.81 5.34
CA ILE A 183 -17.92 8.28 5.16
C ILE A 183 -17.65 8.16 3.66
N LYS A 184 -16.61 8.85 3.18
CA LYS A 184 -16.16 8.78 1.80
C LYS A 184 -14.81 8.09 1.70
N PRO A 185 -14.63 7.12 0.80
CA PRO A 185 -13.32 6.53 0.57
C PRO A 185 -12.38 7.61 0.01
N LYS A 186 -11.18 7.68 0.58
CA LYS A 186 -10.09 8.50 0.03
C LYS A 186 -9.45 7.71 -1.12
N PRO A 187 -9.34 8.29 -2.33
CA PRO A 187 -8.64 7.64 -3.43
C PRO A 187 -7.22 7.27 -2.98
N ALA A 188 -6.85 6.02 -3.20
CA ALA A 188 -5.54 5.49 -2.85
C ALA A 188 -5.07 4.55 -3.96
N THR A 189 -3.78 4.60 -4.24
CA THR A 189 -3.12 3.66 -5.14
C THR A 189 -3.24 2.23 -4.60
N TRP A 190 -2.99 1.24 -5.46
CA TRP A 190 -3.02 -0.17 -5.02
C TRP A 190 -1.96 -0.43 -3.95
N VAL A 191 -0.76 0.16 -4.08
CA VAL A 191 0.34 0.05 -3.12
C VAL A 191 -0.09 0.58 -1.75
N GLU A 192 -0.66 1.78 -1.73
CA GLU A 192 -1.17 2.41 -0.49
C GLU A 192 -2.22 1.55 0.19
N ARG A 193 -3.19 1.00 -0.57
CA ARG A 193 -4.23 0.13 -0.02
C ARG A 193 -3.66 -1.17 0.55
N THR A 194 -2.65 -1.76 -0.10
CA THR A 194 -2.05 -3.02 0.36
C THR A 194 -1.24 -2.83 1.64
N PHE A 195 -0.40 -1.80 1.72
CA PHE A 195 0.50 -1.61 2.86
C PHE A 195 -0.08 -0.78 4.00
N TRP A 196 -0.96 0.18 3.69
CA TRP A 196 -1.48 1.15 4.66
C TRP A 196 -3.00 1.11 4.82
N GLY A 197 -3.65 0.08 4.25
CA GLY A 197 -5.09 -0.10 4.34
C GLY A 197 -5.91 0.96 3.61
N PRO A 198 -7.23 0.74 3.51
CA PRO A 198 -8.14 1.74 2.95
C PRO A 198 -8.24 2.95 3.87
N ARG A 199 -8.29 4.14 3.27
CA ARG A 199 -8.44 5.42 3.98
C ARG A 199 -9.80 6.02 3.68
N TYR A 200 -10.34 6.70 4.67
CA TYR A 200 -11.66 7.28 4.64
C TYR A 200 -11.62 8.71 5.16
N ARG A 201 -12.60 9.49 4.73
CA ARG A 201 -12.86 10.84 5.21
C ARG A 201 -14.28 10.87 5.74
N VAL A 202 -14.45 11.37 6.95
CA VAL A 202 -15.77 11.72 7.52
C VAL A 202 -15.79 13.22 7.79
N SER A 203 -16.91 13.87 7.51
CA SER A 203 -17.11 15.29 7.75
C SER A 203 -18.48 15.55 8.37
N LEU A 204 -18.52 16.29 9.48
CA LEU A 204 -19.72 16.90 10.06
C LEU A 204 -19.60 18.42 9.94
N ALA A 205 -20.69 19.13 9.72
CA ALA A 205 -20.66 20.59 9.69
C ALA A 205 -21.92 21.23 10.25
N PHE A 206 -21.77 22.48 10.67
CA PHE A 206 -22.89 23.34 11.05
C PHE A 206 -22.82 24.64 10.24
N GLY A 207 -23.99 25.10 9.77
CA GLY A 207 -24.11 26.37 9.05
C GLY A 207 -23.59 26.37 7.61
N ASP A 208 -23.13 25.24 7.06
CA ASP A 208 -22.83 25.16 5.63
C ASP A 208 -24.14 25.10 4.83
N VAL A 209 -24.37 26.05 3.93
CA VAL A 209 -25.58 26.11 3.09
C VAL A 209 -25.24 26.02 1.60
N ARG A 210 -23.97 25.73 1.27
CA ARG A 210 -23.47 25.75 -0.12
C ARG A 210 -23.87 24.52 -0.92
N ALA A 211 -24.34 23.45 -0.27
CA ALA A 211 -24.77 22.26 -0.97
C ALA A 211 -25.98 22.58 -1.87
N ARG A 212 -25.95 22.13 -3.12
CA ARG A 212 -26.94 22.50 -4.15
C ARG A 212 -28.39 22.12 -3.80
N ALA A 213 -28.60 21.01 -3.10
CA ALA A 213 -29.94 20.61 -2.62
C ALA A 213 -30.39 21.41 -1.38
N VAL A 214 -29.44 21.98 -0.63
CA VAL A 214 -29.68 22.67 0.65
C VAL A 214 -29.89 24.17 0.44
N PHE A 215 -29.15 24.77 -0.49
CA PHE A 215 -29.17 26.22 -0.72
C PHE A 215 -30.57 26.78 -1.06
N PRO A 216 -31.38 26.18 -1.94
CA PRO A 216 -32.71 26.73 -2.25
C PRO A 216 -33.65 26.71 -1.04
N LEU A 217 -33.56 25.69 -0.18
CA LEU A 217 -34.30 25.64 1.09
C LEU A 217 -33.86 26.74 2.04
N TYR A 218 -32.55 26.91 2.20
CA TYR A 218 -32.00 28.01 2.99
C TYR A 218 -32.48 29.36 2.47
N PHE A 219 -32.39 29.59 1.15
CA PHE A 219 -32.79 30.84 0.53
C PHE A 219 -34.28 31.14 0.71
N ALA A 220 -35.14 30.12 0.60
CA ALA A 220 -36.58 30.23 0.80
C ALA A 220 -36.99 30.52 2.25
N HIS A 221 -36.17 30.12 3.23
CA HIS A 221 -36.47 30.22 4.67
C HIS A 221 -35.45 31.07 5.45
N ARG A 222 -34.66 31.90 4.76
CA ARG A 222 -33.53 32.66 5.36
C ARG A 222 -33.95 33.59 6.50
N ASP A 223 -35.19 34.08 6.47
CA ASP A 223 -35.81 34.93 7.49
C ASP A 223 -36.18 34.15 8.77
N ARG A 224 -36.20 32.82 8.70
CA ARG A 224 -36.62 31.92 9.78
C ARG A 224 -35.49 31.05 10.32
N VAL A 225 -34.26 31.26 9.83
CA VAL A 225 -33.09 30.50 10.29
C VAL A 225 -32.81 30.80 11.75
N VAL A 226 -32.73 29.74 12.56
CA VAL A 226 -32.50 29.82 14.00
C VAL A 226 -31.00 29.84 14.26
N ARG A 227 -30.55 30.82 15.05
CA ARG A 227 -29.12 31.02 15.35
C ARG A 227 -28.67 30.15 16.52
N LEU A 228 -27.37 29.89 16.62
CA LEU A 228 -26.80 29.29 17.81
C LEU A 228 -26.93 30.24 19.01
N SER A 229 -27.17 29.68 20.20
CA SER A 229 -27.10 30.40 21.46
C SER A 229 -25.66 30.55 21.95
N GLU A 230 -25.48 31.18 23.12
CA GLU A 230 -24.19 31.27 23.82
C GLU A 230 -23.83 29.97 24.57
N ASP A 231 -24.76 29.00 24.63
CA ASP A 231 -24.51 27.74 25.29
C ASP A 231 -23.49 26.90 24.50
N PRO A 232 -22.64 26.12 25.18
CA PRO A 232 -21.55 25.39 24.53
C PRO A 232 -22.11 24.39 23.50
N SER A 233 -21.77 24.63 22.23
CA SER A 233 -22.20 23.81 21.11
C SER A 233 -20.99 23.13 20.46
N GLN A 234 -21.13 21.89 19.99
CA GLN A 234 -20.01 21.06 19.53
C GLN A 234 -20.40 20.08 18.42
N LEU A 235 -19.43 19.79 17.55
CA LEU A 235 -19.45 18.63 16.66
C LEU A 235 -18.53 17.55 17.23
N LEU A 236 -18.98 16.31 17.23
CA LEU A 236 -18.28 15.16 17.79
C LEU A 236 -18.25 14.00 16.80
N LEU A 237 -17.08 13.42 16.60
CA LEU A 237 -16.89 12.14 15.93
C LEU A 237 -16.36 11.14 16.94
N GLN A 238 -17.08 10.04 17.14
CA GLN A 238 -16.67 8.94 18.01
C GLN A 238 -16.23 7.77 17.16
N PHE A 239 -15.01 7.31 17.35
CA PHE A 239 -14.44 6.18 16.62
C PHE A 239 -14.27 5.01 17.58
N ALA A 240 -15.02 3.94 17.34
CA ALA A 240 -14.84 2.67 18.06
C ALA A 240 -13.48 2.03 17.69
N GLU A 241 -13.03 1.05 18.47
CA GLU A 241 -11.76 0.32 18.26
C GLU A 241 -10.52 1.22 18.12
N ALA A 242 -10.33 2.14 19.07
CA ALA A 242 -9.22 3.09 19.10
C ALA A 242 -7.83 2.41 18.94
N GLY A 243 -7.65 1.20 19.47
CA GLY A 243 -6.41 0.43 19.30
C GLY A 243 -6.07 0.02 17.85
N ARG A 244 -7.05 0.02 16.93
CA ARG A 244 -6.86 -0.28 15.50
C ARG A 244 -7.08 0.92 14.60
N LEU A 245 -7.49 2.03 15.19
CA LEU A 245 -7.77 3.28 14.50
C LEU A 245 -6.48 4.04 14.27
N ARG A 246 -6.38 4.66 13.10
CA ARG A 246 -5.46 5.77 12.89
C ARG A 246 -6.16 6.91 12.21
N ILE A 247 -6.03 8.06 12.82
CA ILE A 247 -6.44 9.36 12.30
C ILE A 247 -5.17 10.02 11.77
N ASP A 248 -5.13 10.29 10.48
CA ASP A 248 -3.96 10.90 9.82
C ASP A 248 -4.04 12.42 9.83
N GLU A 249 -5.25 12.98 9.66
CA GLU A 249 -5.46 14.41 9.49
C GLU A 249 -6.79 14.82 10.12
N LEU A 250 -6.78 15.97 10.79
CA LEU A 250 -7.94 16.62 11.37
C LEU A 250 -8.04 18.06 10.85
N PHE A 251 -9.26 18.48 10.54
CA PHE A 251 -9.56 19.85 10.14
C PHE A 251 -10.82 20.35 10.85
N PRO A 252 -10.81 21.57 11.41
CA PRO A 252 -9.66 22.49 11.51
C PRO A 252 -8.61 21.99 12.52
N PRO A 253 -7.38 22.55 12.50
CA PRO A 253 -6.33 22.20 13.48
C PRO A 253 -6.69 22.48 14.94
N SER A 254 -7.69 23.36 15.18
CA SER A 254 -8.24 23.62 16.51
C SER A 254 -9.12 22.49 17.06
N SER A 255 -9.38 21.44 16.27
CA SER A 255 -10.15 20.28 16.72
C SER A 255 -9.40 19.53 17.82
N GLY A 256 -10.11 19.18 18.88
CA GLY A 256 -9.62 18.34 19.96
C GLY A 256 -9.65 16.86 19.58
N ARG A 257 -8.69 16.10 20.11
CA ARG A 257 -8.62 14.64 20.00
C ARG A 257 -8.32 14.07 21.38
N ARG A 258 -9.15 13.16 21.86
CA ARG A 258 -8.97 12.51 23.17
C ARG A 258 -9.59 11.11 23.19
N LEU A 259 -9.14 10.26 24.10
CA LEU A 259 -9.87 9.03 24.41
C LEU A 259 -11.18 9.36 25.12
N SER A 260 -12.21 8.56 24.88
CA SER A 260 -13.48 8.69 25.58
C SER A 260 -13.32 8.31 27.05
N GLU A 261 -13.89 9.12 27.94
CA GLU A 261 -13.90 8.84 29.38
C GLU A 261 -14.96 7.80 29.75
N THR A 262 -16.01 7.66 28.94
CA THR A 262 -17.18 6.82 29.24
C THR A 262 -17.28 5.57 28.38
N LEU A 263 -16.66 5.58 27.19
CA LEU A 263 -16.71 4.46 26.25
C LEU A 263 -15.33 3.82 26.15
N GLU A 264 -15.28 2.52 26.43
CA GLU A 264 -14.03 1.76 26.33
C GLU A 264 -13.51 1.74 24.89
N ASN A 265 -12.19 1.84 24.73
CA ASN A 265 -11.51 1.72 23.44
C ASN A 265 -12.11 2.62 22.34
N THR A 266 -12.54 3.82 22.71
CA THR A 266 -13.18 4.78 21.82
C THR A 266 -12.40 6.07 21.79
N GLU A 267 -12.11 6.57 20.60
CA GLU A 267 -11.46 7.86 20.40
C GLU A 267 -12.47 8.92 19.97
N VAL A 268 -12.41 10.10 20.58
CA VAL A 268 -13.33 11.21 20.34
C VAL A 268 -12.57 12.37 19.73
N VAL A 269 -13.06 12.83 18.57
CA VAL A 269 -12.62 14.06 17.93
C VAL A 269 -13.74 15.09 18.07
N SER A 270 -13.40 16.31 18.50
CA SER A 270 -14.38 17.34 18.80
C SER A 270 -14.01 18.70 18.22
N LEU A 271 -15.00 19.45 17.78
CA LEU A 271 -14.88 20.86 17.40
C LEU A 271 -15.95 21.66 18.15
N PHE A 272 -15.55 22.72 18.85
CA PHE A 272 -16.50 23.67 19.43
C PHE A 272 -17.08 24.57 18.34
N LEU A 273 -18.37 24.82 18.41
CA LEU A 273 -19.09 25.71 17.51
C LEU A 273 -19.12 27.12 18.10
N ASP A 274 -18.68 28.11 17.32
CA ASP A 274 -18.76 29.52 17.65
C ASP A 274 -20.07 30.13 17.10
N ARG A 275 -20.77 30.88 17.95
CA ARG A 275 -21.97 31.65 17.58
C ARG A 275 -21.64 32.81 16.63
N ALA A 276 -20.51 33.48 16.81
CA ALA A 276 -20.10 34.62 15.99
C ALA A 276 -19.91 34.21 14.52
N GLU A 277 -19.51 32.96 14.33
CA GLU A 277 -19.37 32.28 13.05
C GLU A 277 -20.67 31.65 12.53
N GLY A 278 -21.85 31.99 13.09
CA GLY A 278 -23.10 31.29 12.84
C GLY A 278 -23.59 31.23 11.37
N LEU A 279 -22.99 32.00 10.46
CA LEU A 279 -23.21 31.91 9.01
C LEU A 279 -21.99 31.39 8.24
N THR A 280 -20.81 31.36 8.86
CA THR A 280 -19.64 30.74 8.28
C THR A 280 -19.69 29.23 8.53
N PRO A 281 -19.45 28.40 7.50
CA PRO A 281 -19.51 26.96 7.66
C PRO A 281 -18.44 26.48 8.62
N GLN A 282 -18.86 25.90 9.74
CA GLN A 282 -17.98 25.30 10.73
C GLN A 282 -17.97 23.79 10.52
N VAL A 283 -16.83 23.25 10.08
CA VAL A 283 -16.72 21.88 9.58
C VAL A 283 -15.68 21.11 10.38
N LEU A 284 -16.09 19.98 10.98
CA LEU A 284 -15.19 18.99 11.55
C LEU A 284 -14.97 17.87 10.53
N THR A 285 -13.74 17.70 10.05
CA THR A 285 -13.33 16.63 9.14
C THR A 285 -12.21 15.80 9.76
N ALA A 286 -12.34 14.48 9.68
CA ALA A 286 -11.30 13.54 10.06
C ALA A 286 -10.97 12.60 8.90
N GLN A 287 -9.68 12.43 8.62
CA GLN A 287 -9.18 11.38 7.74
C GLN A 287 -8.67 10.23 8.59
N PHE A 288 -9.19 9.03 8.35
CA PHE A 288 -8.93 7.88 9.21
C PHE A 288 -8.87 6.57 8.42
N GLY A 289 -8.33 5.54 9.07
CA GLY A 289 -8.35 4.16 8.60
C GLY A 289 -8.33 3.19 9.79
N TYR A 290 -8.97 2.05 9.61
CA TYR A 290 -8.87 0.91 10.51
C TYR A 290 -7.91 -0.12 9.92
N TYR A 291 -6.94 -0.59 10.70
CA TYR A 291 -6.02 -1.64 10.26
C TYR A 291 -6.40 -3.00 10.81
N ALA A 292 -6.16 -4.02 10.00
CA ALA A 292 -6.25 -5.42 10.40
C ALA A 292 -5.08 -6.23 9.84
N GLY A 293 -4.72 -7.32 10.54
CA GLY A 293 -3.79 -8.34 10.05
C GLY A 293 -2.38 -7.83 9.73
N LEU A 294 -1.87 -8.16 8.54
CA LEU A 294 -0.50 -7.83 8.11
C LEU A 294 -0.23 -6.33 7.94
N GLN A 295 -1.26 -5.49 7.80
CA GLN A 295 -1.10 -4.05 7.59
C GLN A 295 -0.47 -3.34 8.80
N SER A 296 -0.74 -3.82 10.02
CA SER A 296 -0.08 -3.30 11.22
C SER A 296 1.42 -3.62 11.26
N TRP A 297 1.85 -4.67 10.55
CA TRP A 297 3.24 -5.11 10.46
C TRP A 297 3.99 -4.53 9.26
N ALA A 298 3.33 -3.88 8.31
CA ALA A 298 3.96 -3.35 7.10
C ALA A 298 5.20 -2.47 7.38
N PRO A 299 5.20 -1.56 8.39
CA PRO A 299 6.39 -0.79 8.73
C PRO A 299 7.59 -1.62 9.18
N ALA A 300 7.37 -2.83 9.73
CA ALA A 300 8.43 -3.76 10.13
C ALA A 300 8.83 -4.70 8.98
N LEU A 301 7.87 -5.21 8.22
CA LEU A 301 8.11 -6.15 7.12
C LEU A 301 8.85 -5.51 5.94
N ILE A 302 8.57 -4.25 5.62
CA ILE A 302 9.24 -3.56 4.50
C ILE A 302 10.76 -3.46 4.74
N PRO A 303 11.26 -2.94 5.88
CA PRO A 303 12.69 -2.96 6.19
C PRO A 303 13.31 -4.36 6.19
N ILE A 304 12.62 -5.36 6.76
CA ILE A 304 13.11 -6.74 6.79
C ILE A 304 13.28 -7.30 5.38
N LEU A 305 12.30 -7.06 4.49
CA LEU A 305 12.37 -7.49 3.10
C LEU A 305 13.52 -6.81 2.36
N PHE A 306 13.69 -5.49 2.50
CA PHE A 306 14.82 -4.77 1.90
C PHE A 306 16.16 -5.25 2.44
N PHE A 307 16.24 -5.52 3.74
CA PHE A 307 17.43 -6.07 4.36
C PHE A 307 17.76 -7.48 3.83
N ALA A 308 16.76 -8.35 3.70
CA ALA A 308 16.93 -9.68 3.13
C ALA A 308 17.36 -9.62 1.65
N LEU A 309 16.72 -8.77 0.85
CA LEU A 309 17.09 -8.55 -0.56
C LEU A 309 18.52 -8.01 -0.71
N GLY A 310 18.91 -7.03 0.11
CA GLY A 310 20.26 -6.48 0.11
C GLY A 310 21.32 -7.53 0.45
N ASN A 311 21.05 -8.40 1.43
CA ASN A 311 21.98 -9.46 1.83
C ASN A 311 22.01 -10.66 0.87
N LEU A 312 20.90 -10.98 0.20
CA LEU A 312 20.81 -12.11 -0.75
C LEU A 312 21.34 -11.77 -2.15
N ALA A 313 21.42 -10.49 -2.52
CA ALA A 313 21.95 -10.06 -3.81
C ALA A 313 23.43 -10.46 -3.99
N GLY A 314 24.26 -10.32 -2.96
CA GLY A 314 25.69 -10.65 -3.01
C GLY A 314 25.98 -12.13 -3.35
N PRO A 315 25.43 -13.10 -2.59
CA PRO A 315 25.62 -14.53 -2.87
C PRO A 315 25.10 -14.98 -4.24
N LEU A 316 23.96 -14.46 -4.69
CA LEU A 316 23.34 -14.81 -5.98
C LEU A 316 24.13 -14.26 -7.17
N VAL A 317 24.62 -13.01 -7.09
CA VAL A 317 25.49 -12.45 -8.12
C VAL A 317 26.82 -13.21 -8.20
N ARG A 318 27.41 -13.56 -7.05
CA ARG A 318 28.69 -14.30 -7.00
C ARG A 318 28.56 -15.70 -7.59
N THR A 319 27.44 -16.38 -7.37
CA THR A 319 27.19 -17.73 -7.93
C THR A 319 26.94 -17.68 -9.44
N ALA A 320 26.23 -16.67 -9.95
CA ALA A 320 26.06 -16.45 -11.38
C ALA A 320 27.40 -16.14 -12.09
N LEU A 321 28.21 -15.23 -11.51
CA LEU A 321 29.52 -14.85 -12.07
C LEU A 321 30.47 -16.06 -12.18
N ARG A 322 30.48 -16.94 -11.16
CA ARG A 322 31.30 -18.16 -11.14
C ARG A 322 30.91 -19.16 -12.23
N ARG A 323 29.62 -19.30 -12.53
CA ARG A 323 29.14 -20.20 -13.60
C ARG A 323 29.50 -19.68 -14.98
N VAL A 324 29.37 -18.37 -15.21
CA VAL A 324 29.75 -17.75 -16.48
C VAL A 324 31.28 -17.78 -16.68
N GLY A 325 32.06 -17.47 -15.64
CA GLY A 325 33.52 -17.49 -15.71
C GLY A 325 34.11 -18.86 -16.08
N ARG A 326 33.56 -19.95 -15.51
CA ARG A 326 34.00 -21.33 -15.87
C ARG A 326 33.64 -21.71 -17.31
N ALA A 327 32.48 -21.30 -17.79
CA ALA A 327 32.05 -21.59 -19.16
C ALA A 327 32.84 -20.81 -20.23
N VAL A 328 33.30 -19.60 -19.90
CA VAL A 328 34.13 -18.76 -20.77
C VAL A 328 35.58 -19.23 -20.79
N ALA A 329 36.17 -19.55 -19.63
CA ALA A 329 37.54 -20.04 -19.52
C ALA A 329 37.77 -21.38 -20.26
N ALA A 330 36.74 -22.24 -20.33
CA ALA A 330 36.82 -23.50 -21.07
C ALA A 330 36.82 -23.34 -22.60
N ARG A 331 36.41 -22.17 -23.13
CA ARG A 331 36.13 -21.98 -24.57
C ARG A 331 37.07 -21.02 -25.29
N ILE A 332 37.84 -20.22 -24.56
CA ILE A 332 38.67 -19.15 -25.14
C ILE A 332 40.13 -19.38 -24.75
N HIS A 333 40.98 -19.66 -25.75
CA HIS A 333 42.43 -19.65 -25.60
C HIS A 333 43.01 -18.39 -26.26
N VAL A 334 43.84 -17.66 -25.51
CA VAL A 334 44.59 -16.49 -25.98
C VAL A 334 46.03 -16.92 -26.17
N GLY A 335 46.50 -16.97 -27.42
CA GLY A 335 47.86 -17.43 -27.74
C GLY A 335 48.34 -16.88 -29.08
N ARG A 336 49.56 -16.33 -29.11
CA ARG A 336 50.17 -15.71 -30.28
C ARG A 336 50.53 -16.79 -31.31
N GLY A 337 50.18 -16.57 -32.58
CA GLY A 337 50.35 -17.54 -33.66
C GLY A 337 51.82 -17.90 -33.93
N GLY A 338 52.12 -19.20 -33.94
CA GLY A 338 53.41 -19.77 -34.30
C GLY A 338 53.89 -20.83 -33.29
N ALA A 339 53.88 -22.09 -33.71
CA ALA A 339 54.26 -23.33 -32.99
C ALA A 339 53.28 -23.87 -31.90
N PRO A 340 53.00 -25.19 -31.89
CA PRO A 340 52.05 -25.79 -30.96
C PRO A 340 52.69 -25.94 -29.57
N ALA A 341 52.53 -24.93 -28.71
CA ALA A 341 52.77 -25.08 -27.28
C ALA A 341 51.63 -25.88 -26.62
N GLY A 342 51.53 -27.16 -26.97
CA GLY A 342 50.90 -28.13 -26.08
C GLY A 342 51.78 -28.25 -24.85
N ARG A 343 51.21 -28.07 -23.66
CA ARG A 343 51.96 -28.36 -22.42
C ARG A 343 52.34 -29.84 -22.47
N ALA A 344 53.64 -30.09 -22.61
CA ALA A 344 54.23 -31.40 -22.51
C ALA A 344 54.80 -31.54 -21.09
N GLU A 345 54.49 -32.65 -20.44
CA GLU A 345 54.98 -33.02 -19.12
C GLU A 345 55.66 -34.38 -19.27
N GLY A 346 56.92 -34.50 -18.85
CA GLY A 346 57.78 -35.65 -19.17
C GLY A 346 58.43 -35.59 -20.55
N VAL A 347 59.13 -36.66 -20.95
CA VAL A 347 59.87 -36.72 -22.23
C VAL A 347 58.98 -37.24 -23.35
N VAL A 348 58.64 -36.35 -24.28
CA VAL A 348 57.98 -36.71 -25.54
C VAL A 348 59.02 -36.64 -26.65
N VAL A 349 59.45 -37.80 -27.14
CA VAL A 349 60.45 -37.91 -28.21
C VAL A 349 59.80 -37.61 -29.56
N ASP A 350 60.45 -36.76 -30.37
CA ASP A 350 59.95 -36.39 -31.69
C ASP A 350 60.04 -37.56 -32.69
N GLY A 351 59.06 -37.68 -33.59
CA GLY A 351 59.01 -38.73 -34.61
C GLY A 351 60.21 -38.68 -35.57
N ASP A 352 60.70 -37.48 -35.87
CA ASP A 352 61.89 -37.29 -36.71
C ASP A 352 63.20 -37.73 -36.03
N ALA A 353 63.23 -37.75 -34.69
CA ALA A 353 64.35 -38.27 -33.93
C ALA A 353 64.30 -39.81 -33.85
N LEU A 354 63.10 -40.38 -33.70
CA LEU A 354 62.88 -41.82 -33.76
C LEU A 354 63.21 -42.43 -35.11
N ALA A 355 62.86 -41.75 -36.20
CA ALA A 355 63.15 -42.21 -37.56
C ALA A 355 64.66 -42.31 -37.87
N ARG A 356 65.51 -41.67 -37.07
CA ARG A 356 66.97 -41.72 -37.21
C ARG A 356 67.61 -42.86 -36.42
N LEU A 357 66.85 -43.56 -35.57
CA LEU A 357 67.33 -44.73 -34.85
C LEU A 357 67.11 -45.97 -35.71
N VAL A 358 68.20 -46.57 -36.18
CA VAL A 358 68.20 -47.77 -37.02
C VAL A 358 68.55 -48.98 -36.14
N PRO A 359 67.65 -49.96 -35.98
CA PRO A 359 67.94 -51.20 -35.26
C PRO A 359 69.14 -51.93 -35.87
N GLY A 360 70.10 -52.32 -35.04
CA GLY A 360 71.34 -53.00 -35.44
C GLY A 360 72.54 -52.08 -35.70
N GLU A 361 72.31 -50.77 -35.92
CA GLU A 361 73.39 -49.79 -36.15
C GLU A 361 73.46 -48.72 -35.06
N SER A 362 72.31 -48.28 -34.55
CA SER A 362 72.24 -47.25 -33.52
C SER A 362 72.69 -47.79 -32.16
N THR A 363 73.54 -47.01 -31.48
CA THR A 363 74.11 -47.39 -30.18
C THR A 363 73.38 -46.71 -29.02
N TYR A 364 73.65 -47.15 -27.80
CA TYR A 364 73.16 -46.51 -26.58
C TYR A 364 73.46 -45.01 -26.53
N ALA A 365 74.66 -44.59 -26.97
CA ALA A 365 75.04 -43.18 -27.02
C ALA A 365 74.20 -42.38 -28.02
N ASP A 366 73.84 -42.98 -29.15
CA ASP A 366 72.97 -42.36 -30.16
C ASP A 366 71.55 -42.16 -29.64
N VAL A 367 71.03 -43.12 -28.87
CA VAL A 367 69.72 -43.02 -28.24
C VAL A 367 69.68 -41.88 -27.24
N LEU A 368 70.69 -41.76 -26.36
CA LEU A 368 70.74 -40.64 -25.40
C LEU A 368 70.89 -39.28 -26.09
N ARG A 369 71.64 -39.23 -27.19
CA ARG A 369 71.83 -38.00 -27.98
C ARG A 369 70.54 -37.55 -28.67
N LEU A 370 69.75 -38.49 -29.19
CA LEU A 370 68.56 -38.20 -29.98
C LEU A 370 67.27 -38.12 -29.14
N CYS A 371 67.15 -38.89 -28.06
CA CYS A 371 65.95 -38.97 -27.21
C CYS A 371 66.09 -38.27 -25.85
N GLY A 372 67.32 -37.92 -25.45
CA GLY A 372 67.62 -37.28 -24.17
C GLY A 372 67.97 -38.27 -23.05
N PRO A 373 68.51 -37.80 -21.91
CA PRO A 373 69.03 -38.66 -20.85
C PRO A 373 67.98 -39.14 -19.83
N GLU A 374 66.77 -38.59 -19.82
CA GLU A 374 65.74 -38.85 -18.80
C GLU A 374 64.90 -40.12 -19.07
N ALA A 375 65.57 -41.22 -19.43
CA ALA A 375 64.93 -42.51 -19.66
C ALA A 375 64.86 -43.34 -18.37
N GLU A 376 63.75 -44.01 -18.12
CA GLU A 376 63.67 -45.07 -17.11
C GLU A 376 64.40 -46.31 -17.63
N GLU A 377 65.48 -46.72 -16.97
CA GLU A 377 66.26 -47.90 -17.35
C GLU A 377 65.77 -49.15 -16.62
N HIS A 378 65.31 -50.14 -17.38
CA HIS A 378 65.00 -51.47 -16.87
C HIS A 378 66.08 -52.47 -17.29
N ARG A 379 66.77 -53.06 -16.30
CA ARG A 379 67.66 -54.22 -16.49
C ARG A 379 66.97 -55.49 -16.00
N ARG A 380 66.98 -56.55 -16.80
CA ARG A 380 66.47 -57.86 -16.36
C ARG A 380 67.60 -58.63 -15.68
N LEU A 381 67.38 -59.02 -14.42
CA LEU A 381 68.36 -59.74 -13.60
C LEU A 381 68.84 -61.08 -14.19
N GLY A 382 68.07 -61.70 -15.08
CA GLY A 382 68.44 -62.95 -15.77
C GLY A 382 69.09 -62.79 -17.16
N ALA A 383 69.28 -61.56 -17.65
CA ALA A 383 69.89 -61.28 -18.94
C ALA A 383 70.65 -59.93 -18.86
N PRO A 384 71.86 -59.91 -18.26
CA PRO A 384 72.59 -58.66 -17.99
C PRO A 384 72.98 -57.91 -19.28
N GLU A 385 73.07 -58.61 -20.40
CA GLU A 385 73.39 -58.08 -21.72
C GLU A 385 72.22 -57.31 -22.37
N ARG A 386 71.00 -57.37 -21.81
CA ARG A 386 69.79 -56.76 -22.37
C ARG A 386 69.27 -55.64 -21.46
N ARG A 387 69.16 -54.44 -22.02
CA ARG A 387 68.70 -53.23 -21.35
C ARG A 387 67.51 -52.67 -22.08
N THR A 388 66.50 -52.22 -21.35
CA THR A 388 65.33 -51.55 -21.93
C THR A 388 65.28 -50.11 -21.42
N LEU A 389 65.19 -49.15 -22.33
CA LEU A 389 64.96 -47.74 -22.04
C LEU A 389 63.51 -47.40 -22.26
N LEU A 390 62.87 -46.79 -21.27
CA LEU A 390 61.48 -46.37 -21.35
C LEU A 390 61.38 -44.85 -21.22
N TYR A 391 60.85 -44.20 -22.24
CA TYR A 391 60.52 -42.78 -22.21
C TYR A 391 59.01 -42.63 -22.10
N ARG A 392 58.57 -41.84 -21.12
CA ARG A 392 57.16 -41.54 -20.87
C ARG A 392 56.93 -40.04 -20.90
N GLY A 393 55.93 -39.63 -21.66
CA GLY A 393 55.55 -38.22 -21.76
C GLY A 393 54.05 -38.06 -21.98
N ARG A 394 53.50 -36.95 -21.47
CA ARG A 394 52.10 -36.55 -21.65
C ARG A 394 52.07 -35.25 -22.43
N ARG A 395 51.27 -35.19 -23.49
CA ARG A 395 51.05 -33.98 -24.30
C ARG A 395 49.58 -33.62 -24.34
N VAL A 396 49.23 -32.40 -23.94
CA VAL A 396 47.87 -31.86 -24.09
C VAL A 396 47.76 -31.13 -25.42
N VAL A 397 46.85 -31.58 -26.31
CA VAL A 397 46.70 -31.05 -27.66
C VAL A 397 45.31 -30.40 -27.82
N PRO A 398 45.24 -29.10 -28.16
CA PRO A 398 43.96 -28.43 -28.43
C PRO A 398 43.45 -28.72 -29.85
N HIS A 399 42.17 -29.09 -29.99
CA HIS A 399 41.51 -29.20 -31.31
C HIS A 399 40.68 -27.94 -31.61
N ARG A 400 41.14 -27.13 -32.57
CA ARG A 400 40.58 -25.80 -32.87
C ARG A 400 39.43 -25.87 -33.88
N ARG A 401 38.38 -25.05 -33.70
CA ARG A 401 37.27 -24.96 -34.66
C ARG A 401 37.33 -23.71 -35.55
N ARG A 402 37.65 -22.55 -34.97
CA ARG A 402 37.81 -21.26 -35.66
C ARG A 402 38.87 -20.41 -34.97
N SER A 403 39.81 -19.88 -35.74
CA SER A 403 40.81 -18.91 -35.29
C SER A 403 40.53 -17.54 -35.90
N PHE A 404 40.52 -16.49 -35.07
CA PHE A 404 40.46 -15.10 -35.53
C PHE A 404 41.55 -14.31 -34.83
N GLY A 405 42.66 -14.06 -35.53
CA GLY A 405 43.85 -13.44 -34.96
C GLY A 405 44.40 -14.19 -33.75
N TRP A 406 44.60 -13.47 -32.64
CA TRP A 406 45.08 -13.96 -31.34
C TRP A 406 44.12 -14.85 -30.53
N LEU A 407 42.87 -15.01 -30.99
CA LEU A 407 41.83 -15.78 -30.29
C LEU A 407 41.48 -17.04 -31.07
N ALA A 408 41.58 -18.19 -30.41
CA ALA A 408 41.14 -19.47 -30.97
C ALA A 408 40.05 -20.08 -30.09
N THR A 409 38.94 -20.48 -30.71
CA THR A 409 37.90 -21.28 -30.06
C THR A 409 38.25 -22.76 -30.15
N VAL A 410 38.38 -23.41 -28.99
CA VAL A 410 38.72 -24.84 -28.88
C VAL A 410 37.43 -25.65 -28.82
N ALA A 411 37.30 -26.68 -29.67
CA ALA A 411 36.14 -27.56 -29.67
C ALA A 411 36.22 -28.59 -28.52
N HIS A 412 37.41 -29.16 -28.33
CA HIS A 412 37.74 -30.09 -27.25
C HIS A 412 39.26 -30.16 -27.07
N TRP A 413 39.68 -30.71 -25.94
CA TRP A 413 41.08 -30.99 -25.61
C TRP A 413 41.31 -32.50 -25.61
N ASP A 414 42.41 -32.95 -26.19
CA ASP A 414 42.86 -34.33 -26.11
C ASP A 414 44.17 -34.42 -25.33
N VAL A 415 44.34 -35.49 -24.58
CA VAL A 415 45.58 -35.84 -23.90
C VAL A 415 46.18 -37.05 -24.60
N GLU A 416 47.40 -36.89 -25.09
CA GLU A 416 48.20 -37.95 -25.67
C GLU A 416 49.21 -38.45 -24.63
N HIS A 417 49.17 -39.73 -24.32
CA HIS A 417 50.19 -40.41 -23.54
C HIS A 417 51.14 -41.11 -24.51
N HIS A 418 52.40 -40.72 -24.47
CA HIS A 418 53.49 -41.23 -25.30
C HIS A 418 54.34 -42.16 -24.44
N GLU A 419 54.40 -43.44 -24.82
CA GLU A 419 55.30 -44.43 -24.23
C GLU A 419 56.21 -44.96 -25.33
N LEU A 420 57.52 -44.83 -25.15
CA LEU A 420 58.53 -45.32 -26.07
C LEU A 420 59.44 -46.30 -25.34
N GLU A 421 59.48 -47.53 -25.83
CA GLU A 421 60.32 -48.60 -25.32
C GLU A 421 61.41 -48.92 -26.35
N ILE A 422 62.67 -48.74 -25.97
CA ILE A 422 63.84 -49.09 -26.79
C ILE A 422 64.58 -50.21 -26.10
N THR A 423 64.67 -51.36 -26.76
CA THR A 423 65.45 -52.50 -26.26
C THR A 423 66.83 -52.49 -26.89
N LEU A 424 67.86 -52.55 -26.04
CA LEU A 424 69.25 -52.69 -26.43
C LEU A 424 69.80 -54.04 -25.97
N GLU A 425 70.69 -54.60 -26.78
CA GLU A 425 71.46 -55.79 -26.47
C GLU A 425 72.92 -55.52 -26.81
N ARG A 426 73.83 -55.68 -25.84
CA ARG A 426 75.26 -55.29 -26.00
C ARG A 426 75.42 -53.84 -26.51
N ASP A 427 74.65 -52.92 -25.94
CA ASP A 427 74.60 -51.50 -26.28
C ASP A 427 74.18 -51.14 -27.72
N VAL A 428 73.64 -52.10 -28.49
CA VAL A 428 73.08 -51.86 -29.82
C VAL A 428 71.55 -51.97 -29.77
N VAL A 429 70.86 -51.05 -30.41
CA VAL A 429 69.38 -51.04 -30.49
C VAL A 429 68.90 -52.26 -31.27
N ARG A 430 68.02 -53.05 -30.65
CA ARG A 430 67.43 -54.26 -31.26
C ARG A 430 65.98 -54.06 -31.67
N ASP A 431 65.21 -53.37 -30.84
CA ASP A 431 63.78 -53.17 -31.06
C ASP A 431 63.36 -51.79 -30.54
N ILE A 432 62.39 -51.18 -31.22
CA ILE A 432 61.83 -49.87 -30.90
C ILE A 432 60.31 -49.99 -30.98
N GLN A 433 59.63 -49.80 -29.85
CA GLN A 433 58.18 -49.78 -29.78
C GLN A 433 57.68 -48.43 -29.29
N ALA A 434 56.97 -47.70 -30.13
CA ALA A 434 56.29 -46.47 -29.76
C ALA A 434 54.79 -46.71 -29.64
N ARG A 435 54.21 -46.37 -28.50
CA ARG A 435 52.76 -46.44 -28.23
C ARG A 435 52.24 -45.06 -27.89
N VAL A 436 51.21 -44.65 -28.61
CA VAL A 436 50.51 -43.38 -28.37
C VAL A 436 49.06 -43.68 -28.03
N ARG A 437 48.63 -43.31 -26.82
CA ARG A 437 47.24 -43.45 -26.37
C ARG A 437 46.59 -42.09 -26.23
N ARG A 438 45.45 -41.90 -26.91
CA ARG A 438 44.69 -40.64 -26.90
C ARG A 438 43.42 -40.76 -26.06
N SER A 439 43.16 -39.77 -25.20
CA SER A 439 41.92 -39.66 -24.43
C SER A 439 41.38 -38.23 -24.39
N ARG A 440 40.06 -38.06 -24.32
CA ARG A 440 39.40 -36.74 -24.27
C ARG A 440 39.48 -36.12 -22.89
N LEU A 441 39.70 -34.81 -22.85
CA LEU A 441 39.72 -34.00 -21.63
C LEU A 441 38.67 -32.88 -21.71
N ALA A 442 37.85 -32.75 -20.65
CA ALA A 442 36.75 -31.78 -20.60
C ALA A 442 37.21 -30.34 -20.39
N ALA A 443 38.33 -30.13 -19.70
CA ALA A 443 38.98 -28.84 -19.50
C ALA A 443 40.47 -29.07 -19.17
N PRO A 444 41.38 -28.18 -19.59
CA PRO A 444 42.78 -28.27 -19.17
C PRO A 444 42.87 -28.03 -17.65
N ASP A 445 43.78 -28.73 -16.98
CA ASP A 445 44.06 -28.51 -15.57
C ASP A 445 44.50 -27.05 -15.35
N ALA A 446 43.87 -26.38 -14.38
CA ALA A 446 44.21 -25.00 -14.02
C ALA A 446 45.49 -25.02 -13.17
N GLY A 447 46.58 -24.52 -13.75
CA GLY A 447 47.77 -24.11 -13.00
C GLY A 447 47.60 -22.66 -12.57
#